data_AF-A0A1V5GW09-F1
#
_entry.id   AF-A0A1V5GW09-F1
#
_cell.length_a   1.000
_cell.length_b   1.000
_cell.length_c   1.000
_cell.angle_alpha   90.00
_cell.angle_beta   90.00
_cell.angle_gamma   90.00
#
_symmetry.space_group_name_H-M   'P 1'
#
loop_
_entity.id
_entity.type
_entity.pdbx_description
1 polymer ?
#
loop_
_entity_poly.entity_id
_entity_poly.type
_entity_poly.pdbx_seq_one_letter_code
_entity_poly.pdbx_strand_id
1 'polypeptide(L)'
;MKRERPVPLAGTPGADYLAGRGVPPELAHKAGVRFAPRWFGRPAVLFPLRNEAGELLAVNGRHTDGQAHTTDTPKTHTLGPSGQAVFAWPGALDANPAVLVEGPMCVLSLALVGVPAVAPVGTTAPRWLLRRWAFRRVFVAFDSDPETHTGDTAAAKLLAELAEFGAQGERLRPVGAKDWNDILQAGGVEALRAALAPVLAAVPAGEPLDRCPCGAEVFAFTLEGMPYCEAHAPALFAPNTAAPGTSVRCPACWRILPRGHERCPGACELREVTSCAGLPAAGPAAPFDAPAGADYEPGQDWPAEEDAPARVPGLVYLPGEEPAWCARCAVELVNLRAPDGLCGPCRWQGTKRHRVATLPPTRNPHGIQ
;
A
#
# COMPACT_ATOMS: atom_id res chain seq x y z
N MET A 1 28.35 4.16 -6.67
CA MET A 1 27.53 3.71 -5.52
C MET A 1 26.45 2.76 -6.01
N LYS A 2 26.37 1.53 -5.48
CA LYS A 2 25.23 0.64 -5.76
C LYS A 2 23.97 1.31 -5.20
N ARG A 3 22.97 1.57 -6.05
CA ARG A 3 21.68 2.08 -5.60
C ARG A 3 21.01 0.97 -4.80
N GLU A 4 20.78 1.18 -3.51
CA GLU A 4 19.97 0.25 -2.72
C GLU A 4 18.56 0.21 -3.30
N ARG A 5 18.07 -1.01 -3.50
CA ARG A 5 16.76 -1.23 -4.10
C ARG A 5 15.67 -0.87 -3.08
N PRO A 6 14.61 -0.15 -3.47
CA PRO A 6 13.46 0.07 -2.60
C PRO A 6 12.86 -1.26 -2.12
N VAL A 7 12.49 -1.31 -0.85
CA VAL A 7 11.93 -2.49 -0.18
C VAL A 7 10.44 -2.28 0.16
N PRO A 8 9.68 -3.37 0.40
CA PRO A 8 8.35 -3.28 1.01
C PRO A 8 8.36 -2.49 2.33
N LEU A 9 7.22 -1.90 2.70
CA LEU A 9 7.09 -1.07 3.90
C LEU A 9 7.16 -1.89 5.20
N ALA A 10 6.59 -3.10 5.20
CA ALA A 10 6.44 -3.91 6.40
C ALA A 10 7.78 -4.12 7.14
N GLY A 11 7.80 -3.79 8.43
CA GLY A 11 9.00 -3.91 9.28
C GLY A 11 10.10 -2.89 8.99
N THR A 12 9.79 -1.79 8.30
CA THR A 12 10.75 -0.70 8.03
C THR A 12 10.39 0.57 8.83
N PRO A 13 11.36 1.47 9.09
CA PRO A 13 11.06 2.78 9.67
C PRO A 13 10.07 3.62 8.85
N GLY A 14 9.92 3.33 7.55
CA GLY A 14 8.91 3.94 6.71
C GLY A 14 7.48 3.55 7.08
N ALA A 15 7.27 2.31 7.56
CA ALA A 15 5.96 1.89 8.07
C ALA A 15 5.62 2.65 9.36
N ASP A 16 6.56 2.72 10.32
CA ASP A 16 6.36 3.45 11.58
C ASP A 16 6.08 4.93 11.32
N TYR A 17 6.79 5.52 10.36
CA TYR A 17 6.57 6.89 9.93
C TYR A 17 5.14 7.12 9.40
N LEU A 18 4.64 6.24 8.52
CA LEU A 18 3.28 6.37 7.96
C LEU A 18 2.23 6.15 9.05
N ALA A 19 2.42 5.15 9.91
CA ALA A 19 1.53 4.86 11.03
C ALA A 19 1.44 6.06 11.98
N GLY A 20 2.57 6.69 12.32
CA GLY A 20 2.60 7.93 13.11
C GLY A 20 1.92 9.13 12.44
N ARG A 21 1.60 9.05 11.14
CA ARG A 21 0.81 10.04 10.39
C ARG A 21 -0.67 9.64 10.25
N GLY A 22 -1.10 8.57 10.91
CA GLY A 22 -2.45 8.03 10.80
C GLY A 22 -2.69 7.23 9.51
N VAL A 23 -1.64 6.91 8.75
CA VAL A 23 -1.73 6.15 7.50
C VAL A 23 -1.27 4.70 7.72
N PRO A 24 -2.16 3.70 7.63
CA PRO A 24 -1.79 2.29 7.68
C PRO A 24 -0.76 1.95 6.59
N PRO A 25 0.38 1.30 6.93
CA PRO A 25 1.41 0.93 5.97
C PRO A 25 0.88 0.07 4.82
N GLU A 26 -0.14 -0.74 5.06
CA GLU A 26 -0.64 -1.71 4.08
C GLU A 26 -1.50 -1.03 3.01
N LEU A 27 -2.22 0.01 3.42
CA LEU A 27 -2.90 0.91 2.50
C LEU A 27 -1.89 1.63 1.61
N ALA A 28 -0.81 2.16 2.19
CA ALA A 28 0.27 2.77 1.40
C ALA A 28 0.94 1.75 0.44
N HIS A 29 1.15 0.52 0.90
CA HIS A 29 1.72 -0.55 0.10
C HIS A 29 0.87 -0.88 -1.13
N LYS A 30 -0.47 -0.91 -0.98
CA LYS A 30 -1.45 -1.08 -2.06
C LYS A 30 -1.35 0.01 -3.12
N ALA A 31 -1.03 1.25 -2.71
CA ALA A 31 -0.75 2.36 -3.64
C ALA A 31 0.66 2.29 -4.28
N GLY A 32 1.42 1.24 -4.03
CA GLY A 32 2.77 1.04 -4.57
C GLY A 32 3.87 1.79 -3.80
N VAL A 33 3.58 2.30 -2.60
CA VAL A 33 4.57 2.98 -1.76
C VAL A 33 5.61 1.98 -1.27
N ARG A 34 6.88 2.39 -1.27
CA ARG A 34 8.03 1.57 -0.82
C ARG A 34 8.90 2.36 0.13
N PHE A 35 9.84 1.70 0.79
CA PHE A 35 10.84 2.35 1.63
C PHE A 35 12.22 2.26 0.98
N ALA A 36 13.02 3.31 1.11
CA ALA A 36 14.44 3.27 0.79
C ALA A 36 15.25 3.79 1.98
N PRO A 37 16.17 2.99 2.54
CA PRO A 37 17.02 3.45 3.65
C PRO A 37 17.99 4.55 3.24
N ARG A 38 18.32 4.66 1.94
CA ARG A 38 19.29 5.63 1.40
C ARG A 38 18.79 6.33 0.13
N TRP A 39 17.67 7.04 0.23
CA TRP A 39 17.21 7.99 -0.79
C TRP A 39 18.00 9.30 -0.67
N PHE A 40 18.82 9.67 -1.66
CA PHE A 40 19.70 10.85 -1.56
C PHE A 40 20.51 10.89 -0.24
N GLY A 41 20.95 9.71 0.23
CA GLY A 41 21.73 9.56 1.47
C GLY A 41 20.91 9.45 2.76
N ARG A 42 19.59 9.57 2.72
CA ARG A 42 18.69 9.60 3.89
C ARG A 42 17.53 8.61 3.74
N PRO A 43 16.94 8.08 4.83
CA PRO A 43 15.78 7.20 4.73
C PRO A 43 14.55 7.96 4.22
N ALA A 44 13.76 7.32 3.36
CA ALA A 44 12.55 7.92 2.81
C ALA A 44 11.47 6.88 2.46
N VAL A 45 10.21 7.29 2.60
CA VAL A 45 9.08 6.62 1.94
C VAL A 45 8.96 7.14 0.51
N LEU A 46 8.82 6.22 -0.44
CA LEU A 46 8.88 6.47 -1.88
C LEU A 46 7.51 6.28 -2.53
N PHE A 47 7.05 7.31 -3.21
CA PHE A 47 5.79 7.38 -3.93
C PHE A 47 6.05 7.28 -5.44
N PRO A 48 5.56 6.23 -6.12
CA PRO A 48 5.73 6.07 -7.56
C PRO A 48 4.86 7.06 -8.34
N LEU A 49 5.46 7.85 -9.23
CA LEU A 49 4.74 8.74 -10.14
C LEU A 49 4.67 8.11 -11.53
N ARG A 50 3.45 7.96 -12.05
CA ARG A 50 3.18 7.25 -13.30
C ARG A 50 2.54 8.15 -14.34
N ASN A 51 2.82 7.90 -15.61
CA ASN A 51 2.17 8.58 -16.73
C ASN A 51 0.80 7.99 -17.07
N GLU A 52 0.17 8.51 -18.13
CA GLU A 52 -1.12 8.03 -18.67
C GLU A 52 -1.13 6.52 -18.97
N ALA A 53 -0.02 5.98 -19.46
CA ALA A 53 0.14 4.56 -19.78
C ALA A 53 0.40 3.67 -18.53
N GLY A 54 0.51 4.27 -17.35
CA GLY A 54 0.84 3.58 -16.10
C GLY A 54 2.34 3.30 -15.91
N GLU A 55 3.20 3.78 -16.80
CA GLU A 55 4.64 3.61 -16.72
C GLU A 55 5.22 4.49 -15.61
N LEU A 56 6.17 3.93 -14.84
CA LEU A 56 6.87 4.68 -13.79
C LEU A 56 7.83 5.68 -14.45
N LEU A 57 7.55 6.98 -14.29
CA LEU A 57 8.41 8.05 -14.81
C LEU A 57 9.26 8.71 -13.73
N ALA A 58 8.69 8.90 -12.55
CA ALA A 58 9.39 9.54 -11.45
C ALA A 58 9.07 8.88 -10.12
N VAL A 59 9.88 9.18 -9.11
CA VAL A 59 9.67 8.74 -7.73
C VAL A 59 9.85 9.95 -6.83
N ASN A 60 8.83 10.28 -6.05
CA ASN A 60 8.94 11.26 -4.98
C ASN A 60 9.29 10.52 -3.68
N GLY A 61 10.36 10.91 -3.01
CA GLY A 61 10.74 10.38 -1.70
C GLY A 61 10.55 11.42 -0.62
N ARG A 62 9.78 11.09 0.43
CA ARG A 62 9.63 11.91 1.63
C ARG A 62 10.51 11.35 2.74
N HIS A 63 11.41 12.18 3.26
CA HIS A 63 12.35 11.77 4.29
C HIS A 63 11.66 11.49 5.63
N THR A 64 12.13 10.46 6.33
CA THR A 64 11.52 9.95 7.57
C THR A 64 12.44 10.03 8.78
N ASP A 65 13.60 10.67 8.66
CA ASP A 65 14.63 10.77 9.70
C ASP A 65 14.36 11.86 10.76
N GLY A 66 13.23 12.55 10.68
CA GLY A 66 12.85 13.58 11.66
C GLY A 66 13.71 14.85 11.62
N GLN A 67 14.64 14.98 10.67
CA GLN A 67 15.45 16.20 10.55
C GLN A 67 14.57 17.41 10.19
N ALA A 68 14.86 18.54 10.84
CA ALA A 68 14.22 19.81 10.52
C ALA A 68 14.40 20.13 9.03
N HIS A 69 13.36 20.66 8.39
CA HIS A 69 13.38 20.90 6.95
C HIS A 69 13.99 22.26 6.65
N THR A 70 15.12 22.26 5.95
CA THR A 70 15.78 23.47 5.44
C THR A 70 16.05 23.35 3.95
N THR A 71 16.58 24.40 3.32
CA THR A 71 17.04 24.34 1.93
C THR A 71 18.09 23.25 1.71
N ASP A 72 18.99 23.06 2.67
CA ASP A 72 20.06 22.04 2.61
C ASP A 72 19.57 20.64 3.03
N THR A 73 18.44 20.58 3.74
CA THR A 73 17.83 19.34 4.23
C THR A 73 16.37 19.28 3.82
N PRO A 74 16.09 19.20 2.50
CA PRO A 74 14.72 19.28 2.03
C PRO A 74 13.88 18.11 2.58
N LYS A 75 12.59 18.37 2.76
CA LYS A 75 11.59 17.39 3.21
C LYS A 75 11.42 16.23 2.22
N THR A 76 11.56 16.53 0.93
CA THR A 76 11.31 15.60 -0.16
C THR A 76 12.34 15.75 -1.27
N HIS A 77 12.64 14.64 -1.95
CA HIS A 77 13.39 14.65 -3.21
C HIS A 77 12.62 13.87 -4.27
N THR A 78 12.51 14.43 -5.48
CA THR A 78 11.92 13.75 -6.64
C THR A 78 13.02 13.36 -7.63
N LEU A 79 13.02 12.10 -8.06
CA LEU A 79 13.90 11.60 -9.11
C LEU A 79 13.08 11.27 -10.36
N GLY A 80 13.50 11.79 -11.51
CA GLY A 80 12.86 11.54 -12.81
C GLY A 80 11.89 12.64 -13.26
N PRO A 81 11.39 12.56 -14.51
CA PRO A 81 10.48 13.56 -15.08
C PRO A 81 9.07 13.49 -14.47
N SER A 82 8.83 14.26 -13.41
CA SER A 82 7.52 14.29 -12.71
C SER A 82 6.44 15.11 -13.43
N GLY A 83 6.79 16.06 -14.30
CA GLY A 83 5.81 16.97 -14.93
C GLY A 83 4.76 16.30 -15.85
N GLN A 84 4.95 15.02 -16.19
CA GLN A 84 3.98 14.21 -16.94
C GLN A 84 3.45 13.01 -16.14
N ALA A 85 3.73 12.98 -14.84
CA ALA A 85 3.48 11.84 -13.97
C ALA A 85 2.69 12.25 -12.73
N VAL A 86 1.88 11.33 -12.21
CA VAL A 86 1.08 11.54 -11.00
C VAL A 86 1.21 10.37 -10.05
N PHE A 87 1.06 10.62 -8.75
CA PHE A 87 0.75 9.59 -7.78
C PHE A 87 -0.77 9.41 -7.75
N ALA A 88 -1.26 8.18 -7.82
CA ALA A 88 -2.69 7.92 -7.82
C ALA A 88 -3.00 6.71 -6.93
N TRP A 89 -4.08 6.82 -6.16
CA TRP A 89 -4.70 5.64 -5.57
C TRP A 89 -5.19 4.71 -6.70
N PRO A 90 -5.08 3.37 -6.56
CA PRO A 90 -5.61 2.44 -7.56
C PRO A 90 -7.07 2.76 -7.92
N GLY A 91 -7.36 2.89 -9.22
CA GLY A 91 -8.69 3.26 -9.74
C GLY A 91 -9.01 4.76 -9.74
N ALA A 92 -8.21 5.62 -9.10
CA ALA A 92 -8.53 7.05 -8.97
C ALA A 92 -8.52 7.83 -10.29
N LEU A 93 -7.74 7.40 -11.29
CA LEU A 93 -7.74 8.02 -12.62
C LEU A 93 -9.11 7.87 -13.32
N ASP A 94 -9.86 6.83 -12.99
CA ASP A 94 -11.15 6.49 -13.58
C ASP A 94 -12.35 6.77 -12.68
N ALA A 95 -12.11 7.28 -11.47
CA ALA A 95 -13.17 7.65 -10.54
C ALA A 95 -14.05 8.79 -11.10
N ASN A 96 -15.32 8.77 -10.67
CA ASN A 96 -16.28 9.84 -10.87
C ASN A 96 -17.16 9.92 -9.60
N PRO A 97 -17.05 10.99 -8.79
CA PRO A 97 -16.23 12.16 -9.01
C PRO A 97 -14.74 11.85 -8.92
N ALA A 98 -13.93 12.56 -9.72
CA ALA A 98 -12.49 12.53 -9.59
C ALA A 98 -12.05 13.50 -8.48
N VAL A 99 -10.97 13.19 -7.77
CA VAL A 99 -10.43 14.05 -6.71
C VAL A 99 -8.94 14.30 -6.92
N LEU A 100 -8.55 15.58 -6.97
CA LEU A 100 -7.16 16.00 -7.09
C LEU A 100 -6.70 16.70 -5.80
N VAL A 101 -5.59 16.23 -5.23
CA VAL A 101 -4.92 16.81 -4.07
C VAL A 101 -3.48 17.20 -4.44
N GLU A 102 -2.78 17.95 -3.59
CA GLU A 102 -1.41 18.40 -3.90
C GLU A 102 -0.37 17.30 -3.70
N GLY A 103 -0.44 16.62 -2.55
CA GLY A 103 0.60 15.73 -2.06
C GLY A 103 0.17 14.26 -1.95
N PRO A 104 1.13 13.33 -1.99
CA PRO A 104 0.83 11.91 -1.95
C PRO A 104 0.28 11.45 -0.58
N MET A 105 0.59 12.16 0.51
CA MET A 105 -0.01 11.85 1.81
C MET A 105 -1.51 12.09 1.81
N CYS A 106 -1.97 13.23 1.26
CA CYS A 106 -3.39 13.51 1.14
C CYS A 106 -4.11 12.44 0.30
N VAL A 107 -3.47 11.88 -0.72
CA VAL A 107 -4.03 10.74 -1.48
C VAL A 107 -4.29 9.55 -0.57
N LEU A 108 -3.32 9.20 0.29
CA LEU A 108 -3.46 8.08 1.22
C LEU A 108 -4.46 8.38 2.33
N SER A 109 -4.50 9.61 2.85
CA SER A 109 -5.49 10.04 3.84
C SER A 109 -6.91 9.90 3.29
N LEU A 110 -7.18 10.42 2.09
CA LEU A 110 -8.50 10.33 1.46
C LEU A 110 -8.90 8.88 1.17
N ALA A 111 -7.95 8.03 0.78
CA ALA A 111 -8.21 6.61 0.55
C ALA A 111 -8.72 5.88 1.80
N LEU A 112 -8.34 6.31 3.02
CA LEU A 112 -8.82 5.71 4.26
C LEU A 112 -10.33 5.83 4.46
N VAL A 113 -10.95 6.88 3.91
CA VAL A 113 -12.39 7.11 4.00
C VAL A 113 -13.12 6.71 2.72
N GLY A 114 -12.45 6.00 1.81
CA GLY A 114 -13.04 5.52 0.56
C GLY A 114 -13.09 6.57 -0.55
N VAL A 115 -12.32 7.65 -0.45
CA VAL A 115 -12.22 8.68 -1.50
C VAL A 115 -10.96 8.44 -2.33
N PRO A 116 -11.08 7.89 -3.56
CA PRO A 116 -9.92 7.69 -4.42
C PRO A 116 -9.42 9.04 -4.97
N ALA A 117 -8.12 9.32 -4.85
CA ALA A 117 -7.53 10.61 -5.21
C ALA A 117 -6.23 10.48 -6.03
N VAL A 118 -5.86 11.58 -6.68
CA VAL A 118 -4.65 11.72 -7.52
C VAL A 118 -3.88 12.96 -7.07
N ALA A 119 -2.54 12.91 -7.13
CA ALA A 119 -1.65 14.02 -6.85
C ALA A 119 -0.58 14.20 -7.94
N PRO A 120 -0.38 15.40 -8.50
CA PRO A 120 0.72 15.69 -9.43
C PRO A 120 2.07 15.85 -8.72
N VAL A 121 2.09 16.07 -7.39
CA VAL A 121 3.28 16.09 -6.53
C VAL A 121 4.34 17.11 -6.94
N GLY A 122 4.17 18.36 -6.51
CA GLY A 122 5.14 19.44 -6.71
C GLY A 122 5.19 19.97 -8.15
N THR A 123 4.23 19.61 -8.99
CA THR A 123 4.05 20.11 -10.36
C THR A 123 2.59 20.46 -10.63
N THR A 124 2.33 21.10 -11.77
CA THR A 124 0.97 21.26 -12.28
C THR A 124 0.40 19.91 -12.72
N ALA A 125 -0.93 19.77 -12.71
CA ALA A 125 -1.59 18.59 -13.26
C ALA A 125 -1.26 18.46 -14.76
N PRO A 126 -0.87 17.26 -15.24
CA PRO A 126 -0.53 17.09 -16.64
C PRO A 126 -1.79 17.14 -17.52
N ARG A 127 -1.67 17.69 -18.74
CA ARG A 127 -2.80 17.88 -19.65
C ARG A 127 -3.55 16.60 -20.01
N TRP A 128 -2.86 15.45 -20.02
CA TRP A 128 -3.49 14.15 -20.25
C TRP A 128 -4.50 13.79 -19.13
N LEU A 129 -4.23 14.21 -17.89
CA LEU A 129 -5.14 13.98 -16.76
C LEU A 129 -6.41 14.81 -16.92
N LEU A 130 -6.27 16.09 -17.28
CA LEU A 130 -7.41 16.98 -17.52
C LEU A 130 -8.30 16.45 -18.65
N ARG A 131 -7.67 15.99 -19.75
CA ARG A 131 -8.38 15.33 -20.85
C ARG A 131 -9.12 14.07 -20.40
N ARG A 132 -8.49 13.24 -19.56
CA ARG A 132 -9.10 12.02 -19.03
C ARG A 132 -10.35 12.31 -18.19
N TRP A 133 -10.38 13.47 -17.52
CA TRP A 133 -11.50 13.92 -16.70
C TRP A 133 -12.46 14.87 -17.42
N ALA A 134 -12.36 15.00 -18.74
CA ALA A 134 -13.34 15.73 -19.54
C ALA A 134 -14.77 15.28 -19.20
N PHE A 135 -15.67 16.25 -19.03
CA PHE A 135 -17.09 16.05 -18.70
C PHE A 135 -17.39 15.34 -17.37
N ARG A 136 -16.40 15.14 -16.50
CA ARG A 136 -16.60 14.54 -15.17
C ARG A 136 -16.83 15.60 -14.09
N ARG A 137 -17.38 15.18 -12.96
CA ARG A 137 -17.29 15.97 -11.72
C ARG A 137 -15.89 15.83 -11.14
N VAL A 138 -15.25 16.94 -10.79
CA VAL A 138 -13.88 16.97 -10.27
C VAL A 138 -13.80 17.82 -9.02
N PHE A 139 -13.39 17.24 -7.90
CA PHE A 139 -13.05 18.00 -6.70
C PHE A 139 -11.56 18.35 -6.71
N VAL A 140 -11.27 19.65 -6.65
CA VAL A 140 -9.92 20.18 -6.43
C VAL A 140 -9.75 20.45 -4.95
N ALA A 141 -9.06 19.55 -4.28
CA ALA A 141 -8.87 19.45 -2.84
C ALA A 141 -7.43 19.80 -2.46
N PHE A 142 -6.96 20.96 -2.93
CA PHE A 142 -5.63 21.48 -2.64
C PHE A 142 -5.51 22.01 -1.21
N ASP A 143 -4.27 22.22 -0.77
CA ASP A 143 -3.95 22.68 0.57
C ASP A 143 -4.64 24.03 0.82
N SER A 144 -4.83 24.36 2.08
CA SER A 144 -5.37 25.64 2.52
C SER A 144 -4.29 26.37 3.28
N ASP A 145 -3.72 27.38 2.65
CA ASP A 145 -2.85 28.35 3.30
C ASP A 145 -3.65 29.65 3.52
N PRO A 146 -4.21 29.89 4.72
CA PRO A 146 -5.07 31.05 4.96
C PRO A 146 -4.35 32.38 4.75
N GLU A 147 -3.04 32.41 4.97
CA GLU A 147 -2.22 33.62 4.88
C GLU A 147 -1.85 33.98 3.43
N THR A 148 -1.52 32.96 2.61
CA THR A 148 -1.00 33.20 1.26
C THR A 148 -2.06 32.96 0.17
N HIS A 149 -3.15 32.28 0.49
CA HIS A 149 -4.18 31.84 -0.47
C HIS A 149 -3.61 31.09 -1.68
N THR A 150 -2.41 30.49 -1.55
CA THR A 150 -1.70 29.83 -2.65
C THR A 150 -2.50 28.67 -3.20
N GLY A 151 -3.01 27.79 -2.32
CA GLY A 151 -3.84 26.66 -2.72
C GLY A 151 -5.17 27.07 -3.36
N ASP A 152 -5.78 28.18 -2.92
CA ASP A 152 -7.00 28.72 -3.55
C ASP A 152 -6.74 29.27 -4.96
N THR A 153 -5.63 29.99 -5.12
CA THR A 153 -5.22 30.53 -6.43
C THR A 153 -4.89 29.40 -7.40
N ALA A 154 -4.13 28.40 -6.95
CA ALA A 154 -3.80 27.22 -7.74
C ALA A 154 -5.05 26.42 -8.12
N ALA A 155 -5.98 26.24 -7.18
CA ALA A 155 -7.23 25.55 -7.44
C ALA A 155 -8.10 26.30 -8.45
N ALA A 156 -8.23 27.62 -8.32
CA ALA A 156 -9.00 28.44 -9.26
C ALA A 156 -8.46 28.34 -10.69
N LYS A 157 -7.13 28.40 -10.86
CA LYS A 157 -6.47 28.22 -12.15
C LYS A 157 -6.78 26.83 -12.74
N LEU A 158 -6.61 25.78 -11.95
CA LEU A 158 -6.86 24.42 -12.40
C LEU A 158 -8.34 24.18 -12.77
N LEU A 159 -9.27 24.76 -12.00
CA LEU A 159 -10.71 24.67 -12.28
C LEU A 159 -11.04 25.32 -13.63
N ALA A 160 -10.42 26.45 -13.96
CA ALA A 160 -10.56 27.06 -15.28
C ALA A 160 -10.03 26.15 -16.39
N GLU A 161 -8.85 25.55 -16.21
CA GLU A 161 -8.29 24.59 -17.19
C GLU A 161 -9.17 23.34 -17.35
N LEU A 162 -9.74 22.82 -16.28
CA LEU A 162 -10.69 21.70 -16.31
C LEU A 162 -11.98 22.05 -17.06
N ALA A 163 -12.49 23.27 -16.87
CA ALA A 163 -13.69 23.75 -17.56
C ALA A 163 -13.49 23.84 -19.08
N GLU A 164 -12.27 24.10 -19.57
CA GLU A 164 -11.96 24.04 -21.01
C GLU A 164 -12.19 22.64 -21.62
N PHE A 165 -12.11 21.58 -20.80
CA PHE A 165 -12.43 20.20 -21.19
C PHE A 165 -13.86 19.79 -20.85
N GLY A 166 -14.71 20.74 -20.44
CA GLY A 166 -16.10 20.50 -20.07
C GLY A 166 -16.31 19.81 -18.71
N ALA A 167 -15.26 19.69 -17.89
CA ALA A 167 -15.39 19.12 -16.55
C ALA A 167 -16.14 20.08 -15.60
N GLN A 168 -16.90 19.50 -14.66
CA GLN A 168 -17.62 20.22 -13.61
C GLN A 168 -16.76 20.24 -12.35
N GLY A 169 -15.97 21.29 -12.20
CA GLY A 169 -15.00 21.43 -11.12
C GLY A 169 -15.58 22.09 -9.86
N GLU A 170 -15.24 21.56 -8.69
CA GLU A 170 -15.60 22.12 -7.37
C GLU A 170 -14.34 22.24 -6.50
N ARG A 171 -14.16 23.38 -5.82
CA ARG A 171 -13.06 23.58 -4.85
C ARG A 171 -13.48 23.06 -3.47
N LEU A 172 -12.72 22.12 -2.93
CA LEU A 172 -12.92 21.57 -1.59
C LEU A 172 -11.77 21.97 -0.67
N ARG A 173 -12.06 22.46 0.55
CA ARG A 173 -11.05 22.98 1.50
C ARG A 173 -10.90 22.10 2.74
N PRO A 174 -9.67 21.85 3.23
CA PRO A 174 -9.45 21.29 4.56
C PRO A 174 -9.70 22.37 5.64
N VAL A 175 -10.97 22.62 6.00
CA VAL A 175 -11.33 23.69 6.95
C VAL A 175 -10.67 23.46 8.31
N GLY A 176 -10.00 24.48 8.84
CA GLY A 176 -9.33 24.42 10.15
C GLY A 176 -7.98 23.69 10.13
N ALA A 177 -7.49 23.28 8.96
CA ALA A 177 -6.20 22.61 8.80
C ALA A 177 -5.47 23.12 7.56
N LYS A 178 -4.15 22.85 7.47
CA LYS A 178 -3.37 23.18 6.27
C LYS A 178 -3.66 22.17 5.16
N ASP A 179 -3.63 20.89 5.48
CA ASP A 179 -3.87 19.82 4.50
C ASP A 179 -4.81 18.73 5.06
N TRP A 180 -5.18 17.77 4.22
CA TRP A 180 -6.09 16.67 4.61
C TRP A 180 -5.47 15.68 5.59
N ASN A 181 -4.15 15.53 5.57
CA ASN A 181 -3.44 14.68 6.51
C ASN A 181 -3.34 15.34 7.90
N ASP A 182 -3.39 16.67 7.98
CA ASP A 182 -3.49 17.41 9.24
C ASP A 182 -4.87 17.21 9.89
N ILE A 183 -5.96 17.19 9.13
CA ILE A 183 -7.30 16.80 9.65
C ILE A 183 -7.25 15.39 10.23
N LEU A 184 -6.65 14.44 9.48
CA LEU A 184 -6.50 13.06 9.94
C LEU A 184 -5.68 12.95 11.23
N GLN A 185 -4.55 13.65 11.32
CA GLN A 185 -3.68 13.61 12.50
C GLN A 185 -4.36 14.27 13.73
N ALA A 186 -5.11 15.35 13.53
CA ALA A 186 -5.74 16.08 14.63
C ALA A 186 -7.03 15.43 15.15
N GLY A 187 -7.87 14.92 14.23
CA GLY A 187 -9.23 14.46 14.57
C GLY A 187 -9.54 13.01 14.17
N GLY A 188 -8.57 12.29 13.60
CA GLY A 188 -8.75 10.90 13.17
C GLY A 188 -9.62 10.73 11.93
N VAL A 189 -9.96 9.46 11.65
CA VAL A 189 -10.69 9.05 10.45
C VAL A 189 -12.09 9.67 10.38
N GLU A 190 -12.79 9.81 11.51
CA GLU A 190 -14.14 10.36 11.53
C GLU A 190 -14.17 11.87 11.26
N ALA A 191 -13.19 12.62 11.77
CA ALA A 191 -13.06 14.04 11.41
C ALA A 191 -12.77 14.21 9.91
N LEU A 192 -11.90 13.35 9.35
CA LEU A 192 -11.62 13.35 7.92
C LEU A 192 -12.86 12.99 7.09
N ARG A 193 -13.64 11.99 7.52
CA ARG A 193 -14.90 11.59 6.89
C ARG A 193 -15.91 12.73 6.88
N ALA A 194 -16.07 13.43 8.01
CA ALA A 194 -16.94 14.59 8.13
C ALA A 194 -16.51 15.73 7.19
N ALA A 195 -15.20 16.02 7.13
CA ALA A 195 -14.65 17.04 6.24
C ALA A 195 -14.84 16.71 4.74
N LEU A 196 -14.91 15.43 4.39
CA LEU A 196 -15.10 14.94 3.02
C LEU A 196 -16.55 14.55 2.69
N ALA A 197 -17.51 14.83 3.58
CA ALA A 197 -18.92 14.50 3.38
C ALA A 197 -19.49 14.95 2.01
N PRO A 198 -19.17 16.15 1.47
CA PRO A 198 -19.65 16.55 0.14
C PRO A 198 -19.18 15.63 -0.98
N VAL A 199 -17.95 15.10 -0.89
CA VAL A 199 -17.40 14.17 -1.88
C VAL A 199 -18.06 12.81 -1.72
N LEU A 200 -18.16 12.32 -0.48
CA LEU A 200 -18.77 11.02 -0.19
C LEU A 200 -20.24 10.95 -0.62
N ALA A 201 -20.99 12.05 -0.51
CA ALA A 201 -22.35 12.14 -1.02
C ALA A 201 -22.41 12.17 -2.57
N ALA A 202 -21.33 12.61 -3.22
CA ALA A 202 -21.22 12.72 -4.67
C ALA A 202 -20.68 11.46 -5.34
N VAL A 203 -19.94 10.62 -4.60
CA VAL A 203 -19.57 9.27 -5.04
C VAL A 203 -20.88 8.49 -5.20
N PRO A 204 -21.26 8.06 -6.42
CA PRO A 204 -22.38 7.14 -6.57
C PRO A 204 -22.11 5.97 -5.63
N ALA A 205 -23.11 5.44 -4.93
CA ALA A 205 -22.93 4.22 -4.14
C ALA A 205 -22.28 3.16 -5.03
N GLY A 206 -20.95 3.05 -4.90
CA GLY A 206 -20.15 2.25 -5.79
C GLY A 206 -20.42 0.80 -5.49
N GLU A 207 -20.21 -0.05 -6.48
CA GLU A 207 -20.08 -1.49 -6.26
C GLU A 207 -19.17 -1.78 -5.06
N PRO A 208 -19.41 -2.90 -4.36
CA PRO A 208 -19.00 -3.09 -2.99
C PRO A 208 -17.50 -2.87 -2.79
N LEU A 209 -17.15 -2.32 -1.61
CA LEU A 209 -15.83 -2.51 -0.99
C LEU A 209 -15.29 -3.90 -1.34
N ASP A 210 -14.03 -3.98 -1.80
CA ASP A 210 -13.33 -5.24 -2.12
C ASP A 210 -13.78 -6.36 -1.18
N ARG A 211 -14.68 -7.26 -1.58
CA ARG A 211 -15.25 -8.22 -0.62
C ARG A 211 -14.20 -9.25 -0.27
N CYS A 212 -14.19 -9.68 0.99
CA CYS A 212 -13.48 -10.90 1.35
C CYS A 212 -13.94 -12.04 0.41
N PRO A 213 -13.11 -13.05 0.09
CA PRO A 213 -13.53 -14.22 -0.69
C PRO A 213 -14.83 -14.90 -0.21
N CYS A 214 -15.21 -14.73 1.06
CA CYS A 214 -16.48 -15.20 1.60
C CYS A 214 -17.69 -14.28 1.38
N GLY A 215 -17.51 -13.13 0.74
CA GLY A 215 -18.56 -12.13 0.47
C GLY A 215 -18.78 -11.10 1.58
N ALA A 216 -18.16 -11.26 2.76
CA ALA A 216 -18.25 -10.29 3.85
C ALA A 216 -17.51 -8.98 3.53
N GLU A 217 -17.87 -7.92 4.26
CA GLU A 217 -17.19 -6.63 4.18
C GLU A 217 -15.71 -6.76 4.54
N VAL A 218 -14.89 -5.97 3.85
CA VAL A 218 -13.44 -5.99 4.06
C VAL A 218 -13.11 -5.37 5.41
N PHE A 219 -12.31 -6.09 6.17
CA PHE A 219 -11.70 -5.60 7.40
C PHE A 219 -10.27 -5.11 7.11
N ALA A 220 -9.48 -5.88 6.37
CA ALA A 220 -8.12 -5.53 5.97
C ALA A 220 -7.66 -6.31 4.73
N PHE A 221 -6.39 -6.16 4.34
CA PHE A 221 -5.78 -6.82 3.18
C PHE A 221 -4.54 -7.62 3.58
N THR A 222 -4.28 -8.76 2.94
CA THR A 222 -3.01 -9.50 3.13
C THR A 222 -1.83 -8.75 2.53
N LEU A 223 -0.61 -9.22 2.78
CA LEU A 223 0.62 -8.67 2.18
C LEU A 223 0.59 -8.73 0.65
N GLU A 224 -0.10 -9.72 0.09
CA GLU A 224 -0.34 -9.90 -1.34
C GLU A 224 -1.50 -9.06 -1.87
N GLY A 225 -2.16 -8.28 -1.01
CA GLY A 225 -3.26 -7.39 -1.37
C GLY A 225 -4.63 -8.06 -1.44
N MET A 226 -4.80 -9.26 -0.89
CA MET A 226 -6.09 -9.96 -0.87
C MET A 226 -7.00 -9.41 0.24
N PRO A 227 -8.24 -9.00 -0.04
CA PRO A 227 -9.18 -8.53 0.99
C PRO A 227 -9.61 -9.67 1.92
N TYR A 228 -9.73 -9.40 3.22
CA TYR A 228 -10.29 -10.33 4.20
C TYR A 228 -11.17 -9.61 5.22
N CYS A 229 -12.18 -10.31 5.74
CA CYS A 229 -13.10 -9.79 6.77
C CYS A 229 -12.57 -10.11 8.18
N GLU A 230 -13.15 -9.48 9.20
CA GLU A 230 -12.73 -9.62 10.60
C GLU A 230 -12.76 -11.09 11.05
N ALA A 231 -13.77 -11.85 10.64
CA ALA A 231 -13.88 -13.28 10.91
C ALA A 231 -12.79 -14.14 10.25
N HIS A 232 -12.22 -13.69 9.13
CA HIS A 232 -11.10 -14.38 8.46
C HIS A 232 -9.73 -13.88 8.91
N ALA A 233 -9.64 -12.80 9.70
CA ALA A 233 -8.37 -12.32 10.23
C ALA A 233 -7.65 -13.42 11.05
N PRO A 234 -8.29 -14.12 12.01
CA PRO A 234 -7.62 -15.17 12.77
C PRO A 234 -7.08 -16.29 11.90
N ALA A 235 -7.78 -16.70 10.84
CA ALA A 235 -7.37 -17.79 9.95
C ALA A 235 -6.16 -17.44 9.06
N LEU A 236 -5.94 -16.16 8.78
CA LEU A 236 -4.77 -15.67 8.04
C LEU A 236 -3.53 -15.53 8.93
N PHE A 237 -3.74 -15.33 10.23
CA PHE A 237 -2.67 -15.19 11.23
C PHE A 237 -2.47 -16.45 12.08
N ALA A 238 -3.32 -17.45 11.94
CA ALA A 238 -3.18 -18.75 12.58
C ALA A 238 -2.08 -19.56 11.87
N PRO A 239 -1.14 -20.15 12.62
CA PRO A 239 0.06 -20.78 12.06
C PRO A 239 -0.20 -22.01 11.16
N ASN A 240 -1.40 -22.59 11.18
CA ASN A 240 -1.69 -23.88 10.52
C ASN A 240 -2.83 -23.87 9.48
N THR A 241 -3.47 -22.75 9.16
CA THR A 241 -4.61 -22.71 8.21
C THR A 241 -4.31 -21.98 6.90
N ALA A 242 -3.08 -21.50 6.73
CA ALA A 242 -2.69 -20.76 5.54
C ALA A 242 -2.68 -21.66 4.29
N ALA A 243 -3.28 -21.18 3.21
CA ALA A 243 -3.28 -21.85 1.92
C ALA A 243 -1.82 -22.15 1.46
N PRO A 244 -1.59 -23.23 0.68
CA PRO A 244 -0.25 -23.54 0.21
C PRO A 244 0.33 -22.40 -0.63
N GLY A 245 1.29 -21.67 -0.06
CA GLY A 245 2.00 -20.56 -0.73
C GLY A 245 2.07 -19.25 0.06
N THR A 246 1.29 -19.10 1.12
CA THR A 246 1.36 -17.93 2.02
C THR A 246 2.36 -18.17 3.13
N SER A 247 3.41 -17.34 3.19
CA SER A 247 4.37 -17.32 4.29
C SER A 247 3.75 -16.59 5.49
N VAL A 248 3.35 -17.33 6.53
CA VAL A 248 2.84 -16.74 7.78
C VAL A 248 4.01 -16.40 8.70
N ARG A 249 3.96 -15.21 9.32
CA ARG A 249 4.88 -14.84 10.40
C ARG A 249 4.24 -15.18 11.74
N CYS A 250 5.02 -15.75 12.65
CA CYS A 250 4.59 -15.92 14.03
C CYS A 250 4.32 -14.53 14.65
N PRO A 251 3.12 -14.27 15.21
CA PRO A 251 2.79 -12.95 15.77
C PRO A 251 3.64 -12.58 17.00
N ALA A 252 4.23 -13.57 17.68
CA ALA A 252 5.09 -13.34 18.84
C ALA A 252 6.55 -13.01 18.50
N CYS A 253 7.12 -13.59 17.44
CA CYS A 253 8.57 -13.48 17.16
C CYS A 253 8.92 -13.03 15.73
N TRP A 254 7.93 -12.78 14.87
CA TRP A 254 8.06 -12.19 13.53
C TRP A 254 8.94 -12.93 12.52
N ARG A 255 9.40 -14.15 12.83
CA ARG A 255 10.14 -15.03 11.92
C ARG A 255 9.21 -15.70 10.92
N ILE A 256 9.71 -15.85 9.69
CA ILE A 256 9.08 -16.64 8.62
C ILE A 256 9.32 -18.11 8.97
N LEU A 257 8.26 -18.87 9.24
CA LEU A 257 8.38 -20.30 9.49
C LEU A 257 8.30 -21.06 8.15
N PRO A 258 9.29 -21.89 7.79
CA PRO A 258 9.10 -22.86 6.73
C PRO A 258 8.07 -23.91 7.19
N ARG A 259 7.29 -24.46 6.24
CA ARG A 259 6.22 -25.43 6.51
C ARG A 259 6.67 -26.53 7.47
N GLY A 260 5.86 -26.80 8.50
CA GLY A 260 5.97 -28.04 9.28
C GLY A 260 6.88 -28.00 10.52
N HIS A 261 7.20 -26.83 11.09
CA HIS A 261 7.74 -26.83 12.44
C HIS A 261 6.60 -27.00 13.46
N GLU A 262 6.53 -28.20 14.06
CA GLU A 262 5.56 -28.56 15.09
C GLU A 262 5.67 -27.72 16.37
N ARG A 263 6.79 -27.00 16.58
CA ARG A 263 6.96 -26.04 17.69
C ARG A 263 7.82 -24.84 17.28
N CYS A 264 7.38 -23.65 17.69
CA CYS A 264 8.18 -22.43 17.68
C CYS A 264 9.34 -22.59 18.69
N PRO A 265 10.62 -22.30 18.35
CA PRO A 265 11.72 -22.41 19.29
C PRO A 265 11.70 -21.21 20.26
N GLY A 266 10.85 -21.32 21.27
CA GLY A 266 10.64 -20.32 22.32
C GLY A 266 9.17 -20.30 22.75
N ALA A 267 8.91 -20.80 23.96
CA ALA A 267 7.69 -20.71 24.80
C ALA A 267 6.41 -20.12 24.14
N CYS A 268 5.86 -20.79 23.13
CA CYS A 268 4.56 -20.42 22.55
C CYS A 268 3.59 -21.58 22.82
N GLU A 269 2.72 -21.43 23.82
CA GLU A 269 1.76 -22.45 24.26
C GLU A 269 0.40 -22.38 23.53
N LEU A 270 0.38 -22.09 22.23
CA LEU A 270 -0.89 -22.08 21.49
C LEU A 270 -1.25 -23.50 21.05
N ARG A 271 -2.33 -24.03 21.62
CA ARG A 271 -2.93 -25.32 21.23
C ARG A 271 -3.55 -25.27 19.84
N GLU A 272 -3.56 -26.45 19.23
CA GLU A 272 -4.14 -26.77 17.93
C GLU A 272 -5.64 -26.47 17.87
N VAL A 273 -6.11 -25.83 16.79
CA VAL A 273 -7.54 -25.71 16.49
C VAL A 273 -7.83 -26.53 15.24
N THR A 274 -8.45 -27.69 15.42
CA THR A 274 -8.99 -28.53 14.35
C THR A 274 -10.28 -27.92 13.80
N SER A 275 -10.19 -27.43 12.56
CA SER A 275 -11.24 -27.03 11.60
C SER A 275 -12.72 -27.00 12.05
N CYS A 276 -13.37 -25.84 11.88
CA CYS A 276 -14.81 -25.63 12.10
C CYS A 276 -15.71 -26.03 10.91
N ALA A 277 -15.47 -27.16 10.26
CA ALA A 277 -16.46 -27.71 9.34
C ALA A 277 -17.60 -28.37 10.13
N GLY A 278 -18.52 -27.58 10.72
CA GLY A 278 -19.76 -28.15 11.28
C GLY A 278 -20.49 -27.44 12.43
N LEU A 279 -20.23 -26.19 12.79
CA LEU A 279 -20.97 -25.58 13.93
C LEU A 279 -22.27 -24.88 13.48
N PRO A 280 -23.43 -25.17 14.12
CA PRO A 280 -24.65 -24.38 13.97
C PRO A 280 -24.53 -23.05 14.72
N ALA A 281 -25.40 -22.08 14.38
CA ALA A 281 -25.37 -20.71 14.91
C ALA A 281 -25.25 -20.65 16.45
N ALA A 282 -24.31 -19.86 16.94
CA ALA A 282 -23.97 -19.79 18.37
C ALA A 282 -25.08 -19.14 19.21
N GLY A 283 -25.45 -19.81 20.31
CA GLY A 283 -26.17 -19.22 21.44
C GLY A 283 -25.25 -18.36 22.33
N PRO A 284 -25.74 -17.82 23.47
CA PRO A 284 -25.04 -16.79 24.23
C PRO A 284 -23.71 -17.27 24.81
N ALA A 285 -22.69 -16.42 24.68
CA ALA A 285 -21.29 -16.72 24.99
C ALA A 285 -20.94 -16.60 26.48
N ALA A 286 -20.00 -17.43 26.94
CA ALA A 286 -19.40 -17.37 28.26
C ALA A 286 -18.43 -16.16 28.40
N PRO A 287 -18.13 -15.70 29.64
CA PRO A 287 -17.20 -14.61 29.87
C PRO A 287 -15.77 -14.96 29.44
N PHE A 288 -15.00 -13.91 29.15
CA PHE A 288 -13.77 -13.92 28.37
C PHE A 288 -12.59 -14.71 28.97
N ASP A 289 -12.62 -15.05 30.26
CA ASP A 289 -11.45 -15.53 30.99
C ASP A 289 -11.50 -17.03 31.39
N ALA A 290 -12.47 -17.80 30.87
CA ALA A 290 -12.52 -19.25 31.08
C ALA A 290 -11.55 -19.98 30.13
N PRO A 291 -10.66 -20.87 30.62
CA PRO A 291 -9.76 -21.62 29.76
C PRO A 291 -10.54 -22.58 28.84
N ALA A 292 -10.07 -22.71 27.60
CA ALA A 292 -10.76 -23.48 26.57
C ALA A 292 -10.87 -24.98 26.94
N GLY A 293 -12.10 -25.47 27.08
CA GLY A 293 -12.44 -26.89 27.23
C GLY A 293 -12.63 -27.41 28.67
N ALA A 294 -12.77 -26.53 29.67
CA ALA A 294 -13.14 -26.94 31.03
C ALA A 294 -14.64 -26.75 31.29
N ASP A 295 -15.28 -27.72 31.94
CA ASP A 295 -16.60 -27.50 32.54
C ASP A 295 -16.44 -26.52 33.71
N TYR A 296 -17.19 -25.42 33.66
CA TYR A 296 -17.17 -24.37 34.67
C TYR A 296 -18.02 -24.77 35.88
N GLU A 297 -17.40 -24.89 37.05
CA GLU A 297 -18.06 -24.75 38.34
C GLU A 297 -17.48 -23.56 39.11
N PRO A 298 -18.30 -22.67 39.71
CA PRO A 298 -17.80 -21.47 40.37
C PRO A 298 -16.93 -21.77 41.62
N GLY A 299 -15.66 -21.35 41.63
CA GLY A 299 -14.88 -21.15 42.87
C GLY A 299 -13.46 -21.74 42.98
N GLN A 300 -12.73 -22.05 41.90
CA GLN A 300 -11.39 -22.68 41.99
C GLN A 300 -10.25 -21.82 41.41
N ASP A 301 -9.13 -21.72 42.14
CA ASP A 301 -7.87 -21.04 41.74
C ASP A 301 -6.69 -22.01 41.60
N TRP A 302 -5.75 -21.73 40.69
CA TRP A 302 -4.53 -22.54 40.43
C TRP A 302 -3.27 -21.69 40.12
N PRO A 303 -2.05 -22.12 40.54
CA PRO A 303 -0.79 -21.36 40.40
C PRO A 303 0.16 -21.88 39.29
N ALA A 304 1.20 -21.08 38.98
CA ALA A 304 2.17 -21.26 37.89
C ALA A 304 3.58 -21.70 38.37
N GLU A 305 4.40 -22.35 37.51
CA GLU A 305 5.87 -22.12 37.39
C GLU A 305 6.63 -23.02 36.36
N GLU A 306 7.59 -22.37 35.67
CA GLU A 306 9.04 -22.64 35.41
C GLU A 306 9.69 -23.66 34.42
N ASP A 307 10.71 -23.09 33.72
CA ASP A 307 12.04 -23.57 33.29
C ASP A 307 12.40 -24.07 31.84
N ALA A 308 13.58 -23.59 31.36
CA ALA A 308 14.28 -23.82 30.07
C ALA A 308 15.69 -24.46 30.32
N PRO A 309 16.46 -25.05 29.35
CA PRO A 309 17.25 -24.28 28.33
C PRO A 309 17.79 -25.04 27.05
N ALA A 310 18.63 -24.32 26.24
CA ALA A 310 19.78 -24.75 25.37
C ALA A 310 19.72 -24.66 23.80
N ARG A 311 20.91 -24.67 23.13
CA ARG A 311 21.42 -23.84 21.98
C ARG A 311 21.68 -24.54 20.59
N VAL A 312 21.38 -23.84 19.44
CA VAL A 312 21.95 -23.69 18.01
C VAL A 312 22.49 -24.89 17.14
N PRO A 313 22.74 -24.86 15.77
CA PRO A 313 22.56 -23.85 14.66
C PRO A 313 22.18 -24.31 13.18
N GLY A 314 21.96 -23.34 12.25
CA GLY A 314 22.46 -23.37 10.83
C GLY A 314 21.49 -23.18 9.61
N LEU A 315 21.84 -22.34 8.60
CA LEU A 315 21.59 -22.56 7.15
C LEU A 315 22.29 -21.55 6.19
N VAL A 316 22.62 -22.04 4.98
CA VAL A 316 23.51 -21.51 3.91
C VAL A 316 22.72 -21.24 2.62
N TYR A 317 23.12 -20.27 1.78
CA TYR A 317 22.55 -20.01 0.44
C TYR A 317 23.48 -20.47 -0.70
N LEU A 318 22.91 -20.97 -1.82
CA LEU A 318 23.61 -21.30 -3.07
C LEU A 318 23.48 -20.16 -4.12
N PRO A 319 24.53 -19.85 -4.90
CA PRO A 319 24.53 -18.79 -5.90
C PRO A 319 24.18 -19.29 -7.32
N GLY A 320 23.44 -18.50 -8.12
CA GLY A 320 23.49 -18.64 -9.58
C GLY A 320 22.26 -18.32 -10.44
N GLU A 321 21.05 -18.13 -9.89
CA GLU A 321 19.86 -17.89 -10.72
C GLU A 321 19.29 -16.48 -10.47
N GLU A 322 19.15 -15.68 -11.55
CA GLU A 322 18.49 -14.36 -11.47
C GLU A 322 16.96 -14.53 -11.41
N PRO A 323 16.25 -13.78 -10.55
CA PRO A 323 14.79 -13.86 -10.45
C PRO A 323 14.10 -13.21 -11.65
N ALA A 324 13.05 -13.85 -12.18
CA ALA A 324 12.21 -13.34 -13.27
C ALA A 324 11.04 -12.49 -12.74
N TRP A 325 10.64 -11.46 -13.50
CA TRP A 325 9.63 -10.47 -13.10
C TRP A 325 8.46 -10.42 -14.09
N CYS A 326 7.23 -10.23 -13.58
CA CYS A 326 6.06 -9.97 -14.43
C CYS A 326 6.11 -8.54 -15.00
N ALA A 327 6.09 -8.38 -16.33
CA ALA A 327 6.13 -7.07 -16.99
C ALA A 327 4.88 -6.19 -16.74
N ARG A 328 3.77 -6.79 -16.31
CA ARG A 328 2.50 -6.08 -16.08
C ARG A 328 2.33 -5.58 -14.65
N CYS A 329 2.74 -6.37 -13.66
CA CYS A 329 2.55 -6.03 -12.25
C CYS A 329 3.85 -5.95 -11.43
N ALA A 330 5.01 -6.20 -12.04
CA ALA A 330 6.34 -6.15 -11.42
C ALA A 330 6.50 -7.02 -10.16
N VAL A 331 5.69 -8.07 -10.03
CA VAL A 331 5.81 -9.09 -8.97
C VAL A 331 6.88 -10.12 -9.36
N GLU A 332 7.68 -10.53 -8.39
CA GLU A 332 8.70 -11.57 -8.51
C GLU A 332 8.04 -12.93 -8.74
N LEU A 333 8.39 -13.61 -9.84
CA LEU A 333 7.84 -14.92 -10.17
C LEU A 333 8.62 -15.99 -9.39
N VAL A 334 8.04 -16.43 -8.27
CA VAL A 334 8.65 -17.41 -7.35
C VAL A 334 8.78 -18.81 -7.98
N ASN A 335 8.18 -19.07 -9.14
CA ASN A 335 8.26 -20.38 -9.78
C ASN A 335 8.23 -20.28 -11.31
N LEU A 336 9.40 -20.39 -11.95
CA LEU A 336 9.55 -20.47 -13.40
C LEU A 336 8.96 -21.76 -14.02
N ARG A 337 8.48 -22.72 -13.20
CA ARG A 337 7.92 -24.01 -13.63
C ARG A 337 6.43 -24.17 -13.33
N ALA A 338 5.68 -23.10 -13.11
CA ALA A 338 4.22 -23.21 -13.09
C ALA A 338 3.74 -23.75 -14.46
N PRO A 339 3.06 -24.91 -14.53
CA PRO A 339 2.77 -25.61 -15.79
C PRO A 339 1.83 -24.82 -16.73
N ASP A 340 1.18 -23.77 -16.23
CA ASP A 340 0.25 -22.92 -16.97
C ASP A 340 0.91 -21.64 -17.56
N GLY A 341 2.13 -21.30 -17.14
CA GLY A 341 2.84 -20.11 -17.61
C GLY A 341 2.17 -18.79 -17.24
N LEU A 342 1.31 -18.78 -16.20
CA LEU A 342 0.54 -17.61 -15.79
C LEU A 342 1.18 -16.92 -14.58
N CYS A 343 1.20 -15.59 -14.62
CA CYS A 343 1.51 -14.79 -13.43
C CYS A 343 0.33 -14.88 -12.44
N GLY A 344 0.53 -15.48 -11.26
CA GLY A 344 -0.52 -15.70 -10.24
C GLY A 344 -1.40 -14.47 -9.93
N PRO A 345 -0.82 -13.28 -9.69
CA PRO A 345 -1.57 -12.06 -9.39
C PRO A 345 -2.45 -11.49 -10.52
N CYS A 346 -2.07 -11.66 -11.78
CA CYS A 346 -2.73 -10.96 -12.90
C CYS A 346 -3.17 -11.87 -14.05
N ARG A 347 -2.92 -13.17 -13.93
CA ARG A 347 -3.11 -14.21 -14.95
C ARG A 347 -2.58 -13.83 -16.35
N TRP A 348 -1.56 -12.99 -16.41
CA TRP A 348 -0.92 -12.64 -17.68
C TRP A 348 -0.08 -13.81 -18.18
N GLN A 349 -0.27 -14.16 -19.46
CA GLN A 349 0.43 -15.24 -20.14
C GLN A 349 1.50 -14.62 -21.06
N GLY A 350 2.77 -14.90 -20.78
CA GLY A 350 3.86 -14.39 -21.61
C GLY A 350 3.89 -15.08 -22.96
N THR A 351 3.76 -14.32 -24.05
CA THR A 351 4.00 -14.87 -25.39
C THR A 351 5.50 -15.16 -25.54
N LYS A 352 5.90 -16.44 -25.57
CA LYS A 352 7.24 -16.84 -26.00
C LYS A 352 7.44 -16.42 -27.47
N ARG A 353 8.02 -15.24 -27.71
CA ARG A 353 8.72 -14.95 -28.95
C ARG A 353 10.18 -14.70 -28.62
N HIS A 354 10.97 -15.77 -28.71
CA HIS A 354 12.40 -15.67 -28.91
C HIS A 354 12.64 -14.89 -30.22
N ARG A 355 13.17 -13.68 -30.11
CA ARG A 355 14.11 -13.15 -31.11
C ARG A 355 15.28 -12.56 -30.35
N VAL A 356 16.35 -13.34 -30.32
CA VAL A 356 17.70 -12.81 -30.11
C VAL A 356 17.94 -11.85 -31.27
N ALA A 357 17.83 -10.54 -31.02
CA ALA A 357 18.29 -9.54 -31.96
C ALA A 357 19.81 -9.47 -31.81
N THR A 358 20.52 -10.15 -32.72
CA THR A 358 21.95 -9.92 -32.95
C THR A 358 22.14 -8.47 -33.38
N LEU A 359 22.88 -7.70 -32.58
CA LEU A 359 23.40 -6.38 -32.96
C LEU A 359 24.23 -6.50 -34.25
N PRO A 360 24.04 -5.63 -35.26
CA PRO A 360 24.95 -5.57 -36.39
C PRO A 360 26.31 -4.98 -35.94
N PRO A 361 27.43 -5.42 -36.52
CA PRO A 361 28.76 -4.94 -36.14
C PRO A 361 28.93 -3.46 -36.53
N THR A 362 29.50 -2.71 -35.60
CA THR A 362 29.94 -1.32 -35.78
C THR A 362 30.96 -1.23 -36.92
N ARG A 363 30.65 -0.49 -37.99
CA ARG A 363 31.65 -0.06 -38.98
C ARG A 363 32.48 1.08 -38.40
N ASN A 364 33.78 0.84 -38.33
CA ASN A 364 34.83 1.78 -37.99
C ASN A 364 35.06 2.76 -39.18
N PRO A 365 34.96 4.09 -39.02
CA PRO A 365 35.18 5.02 -40.12
C PRO A 365 36.58 5.63 -40.04
N HIS A 366 37.61 4.85 -40.40
CA HIS A 366 38.92 5.39 -40.78
C HIS A 366 39.58 4.43 -41.78
N GLY A 367 39.78 4.87 -43.02
CA GLY A 367 40.53 4.09 -44.02
C GLY A 367 40.30 4.55 -45.46
N ILE A 368 41.20 5.40 -45.92
CA ILE A 368 41.34 5.96 -47.26
C ILE A 368 41.83 4.89 -48.25
N GLN A 369 41.18 4.74 -49.41
CA GLN A 369 41.75 4.80 -50.77
C GLN A 369 40.66 4.57 -51.83
#